data_AF-A0A947A385-F1
#
_entry.id   AF-A0A947A385-F1
#
_cell.length_a   1.000
_cell.length_b   1.000
_cell.length_c   1.000
_cell.angle_alpha   90.00
_cell.angle_beta   90.00
_cell.angle_gamma   90.00
#
_symmetry.space_group_name_H-M   'P 1'
#
loop_
_entity.id
_entity.type
_entity.pdbx_description
1 polymer ?
#
loop_
_entity_poly.entity_id
_entity_poly.type
_entity_poly.pdbx_seq_one_letter_code
_entity_poly.pdbx_strand_id
1 'polypeptide(L)'
;MKFMVFILVLSILSCNKTVGKKNAADKTAEVKQLKCVEHIFTSDSILGEVRNHASEKVSLSQSIMTYTEELESLDFSNCPEKFTSAFRQHIEAWKMVMQVSDKYPSLRGELHSIFAELEKSKDSTEFKYLVKQVWDTWNLAEQYAQ
;
A
#
# COMPACT_ATOMS: atom_id res chain seq x y z
N MET A 1 -13.49 58.62 -52.75
CA MET A 1 -13.86 57.20 -52.94
C MET A 1 -14.61 56.73 -51.69
N LYS A 2 -15.86 56.28 -51.88
CA LYS A 2 -16.68 55.36 -51.06
C LYS A 2 -16.95 55.62 -49.56
N PHE A 3 -18.23 55.90 -49.30
CA PHE A 3 -19.01 55.51 -48.11
C PHE A 3 -18.90 54.02 -47.79
N MET A 4 -18.93 53.65 -46.51
CA MET A 4 -19.70 52.52 -45.91
C MET A 4 -19.37 52.48 -44.40
N VAL A 5 -20.25 52.94 -43.50
CA VAL A 5 -21.44 52.25 -42.93
C VAL A 5 -21.06 51.05 -42.06
N PHE A 6 -21.29 51.24 -40.75
CA PHE A 6 -21.79 50.32 -39.72
C PHE A 6 -21.59 48.81 -39.94
N ILE A 7 -21.09 48.12 -38.90
CA ILE A 7 -21.93 47.25 -38.08
C ILE A 7 -21.17 46.84 -36.80
N LEU A 8 -21.78 47.25 -35.68
CA LEU A 8 -21.55 46.78 -34.33
C LEU A 8 -22.08 45.34 -34.25
N VAL A 9 -21.23 44.34 -34.04
CA VAL A 9 -21.65 43.05 -33.47
C VAL A 9 -20.79 42.76 -32.27
N LEU A 10 -21.32 43.13 -31.10
CA LEU A 10 -21.02 42.49 -29.84
C LEU A 10 -21.25 40.99 -29.99
N SER A 11 -20.19 40.25 -30.28
CA SER A 11 -20.17 38.80 -30.07
C SER A 11 -19.74 38.57 -28.62
N ILE A 12 -20.71 38.71 -27.72
CA ILE A 12 -20.64 38.18 -26.37
C ILE A 12 -20.54 36.65 -26.55
N LEU A 13 -19.31 36.13 -26.60
CA LEU A 13 -19.03 34.71 -26.46
C LEU A 13 -19.27 34.30 -25.00
N SER A 14 -20.53 34.42 -24.57
CA SER A 14 -21.08 33.63 -23.49
C SER A 14 -21.29 32.22 -24.02
N CYS A 15 -20.22 31.43 -24.03
CA CYS A 15 -20.34 29.98 -23.95
C CYS A 15 -19.97 29.56 -22.53
N ASN A 16 -21.01 29.58 -21.71
CA ASN A 16 -21.30 28.69 -20.59
C ASN A 16 -20.17 27.72 -20.24
N LYS A 17 -19.55 27.96 -19.07
CA LYS A 17 -19.06 26.86 -18.24
C LYS A 17 -20.24 25.91 -18.03
N THR A 18 -20.28 24.81 -18.76
CA THR A 18 -20.88 23.59 -18.26
C THR A 18 -20.09 23.20 -17.02
N VAL A 19 -20.50 23.75 -15.88
CA VAL A 19 -20.20 23.19 -14.56
C VAL A 19 -20.95 21.86 -14.52
N GLY A 20 -20.35 20.87 -15.18
CA GLY A 20 -20.90 19.54 -15.28
C GLY A 20 -21.04 18.96 -13.87
N LYS A 21 -22.15 18.26 -13.65
CA LYS A 21 -22.50 17.44 -12.48
C LYS A 21 -21.47 16.33 -12.12
N LYS A 22 -20.21 16.41 -12.59
CA LYS A 22 -19.11 15.50 -12.28
C LYS A 22 -18.64 15.60 -10.82
N ASN A 23 -18.86 16.74 -10.16
CA ASN A 23 -18.19 17.04 -8.90
C ASN A 23 -18.68 16.27 -7.66
N ALA A 24 -19.88 15.67 -7.66
CA ALA A 24 -20.41 15.02 -6.45
C ALA A 24 -20.09 13.51 -6.40
N ALA A 25 -20.26 12.81 -7.53
CA ALA A 25 -19.94 11.39 -7.64
C ALA A 25 -18.42 11.16 -7.56
N ASP A 26 -17.62 11.98 -8.25
CA ASP A 26 -16.16 11.85 -8.25
C ASP A 26 -15.58 12.08 -6.85
N LYS A 27 -16.05 13.11 -6.13
CA LYS A 27 -15.66 13.34 -4.73
C LYS A 27 -16.07 12.21 -3.79
N THR A 28 -17.24 11.60 -4.02
CA THR A 28 -17.70 10.48 -3.20
C THR A 28 -16.82 9.25 -3.41
N ALA A 29 -16.38 8.99 -4.65
CA ALA A 29 -15.45 7.89 -4.96
C ALA A 29 -14.07 8.13 -4.35
N GLU A 30 -13.54 9.35 -4.46
CA GLU A 30 -12.26 9.77 -3.86
C GLU A 30 -12.25 9.58 -2.33
N VAL A 31 -13.31 10.02 -1.65
CA VAL A 31 -13.44 9.84 -0.18
C VAL A 31 -13.49 8.36 0.20
N LYS A 32 -14.15 7.51 -0.59
CA LYS A 32 -14.18 6.05 -0.34
C LYS A 32 -12.80 5.43 -0.51
N GLN A 33 -12.04 5.86 -1.51
CA GLN A 33 -10.67 5.40 -1.76
C GLN A 33 -9.75 5.76 -0.61
N LEU A 34 -9.78 7.01 -0.14
CA LEU A 34 -8.96 7.45 0.99
C LEU A 34 -9.27 6.64 2.26
N LYS A 35 -10.56 6.43 2.56
CA LYS A 35 -10.98 5.61 3.71
C LYS A 35 -10.54 4.15 3.57
N CYS A 36 -10.53 3.60 2.36
CA CYS A 36 -10.04 2.26 2.13
C CYS A 36 -8.54 2.17 2.44
N VAL A 37 -7.73 3.10 1.92
CA VAL A 37 -6.28 3.14 2.18
C VAL A 37 -5.97 3.31 3.67
N GLU A 38 -6.64 4.24 4.34
CA GLU A 38 -6.52 4.46 5.79
C GLU A 38 -6.86 3.20 6.59
N HIS A 39 -7.94 2.50 6.20
CA HIS A 39 -8.34 1.25 6.83
C HIS A 39 -7.27 0.16 6.66
N ILE A 40 -6.72 -0.01 5.45
CA ILE A 40 -5.67 -1.01 5.20
C ILE A 40 -4.42 -0.70 6.02
N PHE A 41 -3.95 0.55 6.07
CA PHE A 41 -2.79 0.91 6.89
C PHE A 41 -3.03 0.75 8.40
N THR A 42 -4.24 1.06 8.87
CA THR A 42 -4.60 0.87 10.28
C THR A 42 -4.58 -0.62 10.64
N SER A 43 -5.18 -1.45 9.79
CA SER A 43 -5.15 -2.91 9.97
C SER A 43 -3.72 -3.45 9.94
N ASP A 44 -2.91 -3.03 8.96
CA ASP A 44 -1.51 -3.42 8.86
C ASP A 44 -0.70 -3.08 10.10
N SER A 45 -0.85 -1.86 10.63
CA SER A 45 -0.17 -1.43 11.85
C SER A 45 -0.52 -2.33 13.04
N ILE A 46 -1.80 -2.60 13.26
CA ILE A 46 -2.28 -3.48 14.35
C ILE A 46 -1.71 -4.89 14.18
N LEU A 47 -1.80 -5.46 12.98
CA LEU A 47 -1.33 -6.81 12.68
C LEU A 47 0.20 -6.91 12.75
N GLY A 48 0.91 -5.85 12.36
CA GLY A 48 2.36 -5.74 12.43
C GLY A 48 2.86 -5.75 13.87
N GLU A 49 2.18 -5.05 14.78
CA GLU A 49 2.48 -5.10 16.23
C GLU A 49 2.33 -6.52 16.79
N VAL A 50 1.26 -7.24 16.40
CA VAL A 50 1.07 -8.66 16.80
C VAL A 50 2.20 -9.53 16.25
N ARG A 51 2.52 -9.41 14.95
CA ARG A 51 3.61 -10.15 14.29
C ARG A 51 4.96 -9.91 14.97
N ASN A 52 5.23 -8.69 15.43
CA ASN A 52 6.50 -8.31 16.05
C ASN A 52 6.82 -9.16 17.31
N HIS A 53 5.78 -9.58 18.04
CA HIS A 53 5.91 -10.37 19.27
C HIS A 53 5.53 -11.85 19.10
N ALA A 54 4.81 -12.23 18.04
CA ALA A 54 4.34 -13.60 17.86
C ALA A 54 5.48 -14.63 17.82
N SER A 55 6.63 -14.27 17.26
CA SER A 55 7.81 -15.13 17.15
C SER A 55 8.50 -15.43 18.49
N GLU A 56 8.06 -14.82 19.59
CA GLU A 56 8.45 -15.24 20.94
C GLU A 56 7.87 -16.61 21.30
N LYS A 57 6.73 -16.98 20.68
CA LYS A 57 5.98 -18.22 20.98
C LYS A 57 6.00 -19.21 19.83
N VAL A 58 5.92 -18.74 18.60
CA VAL A 58 5.93 -19.57 17.38
C VAL A 58 7.17 -19.30 16.52
N SER A 59 7.38 -20.07 15.45
CA SER A 59 8.46 -19.77 14.51
C SER A 59 8.18 -18.46 13.76
N LEU A 60 9.25 -17.81 13.27
CA LEU A 60 9.11 -16.62 12.44
C LEU A 60 8.25 -16.89 11.20
N SER A 61 8.42 -18.04 10.52
CA SER A 61 7.59 -18.38 9.36
C SER A 61 6.11 -18.50 9.72
N GLN A 62 5.78 -19.11 10.86
CA GLN A 62 4.38 -19.19 11.31
C GLN A 62 3.81 -17.80 11.63
N SER A 63 4.60 -16.95 12.28
CA SER A 63 4.22 -15.54 12.55
C SER A 63 3.94 -14.78 11.24
N ILE A 64 4.83 -14.89 10.25
CA ILE A 64 4.67 -14.26 8.93
C ILE A 64 3.45 -14.83 8.20
N MET A 65 3.27 -16.14 8.19
CA MET A 65 2.13 -16.79 7.52
C MET A 65 0.81 -16.24 8.05
N THR A 66 0.61 -16.27 9.37
CA THR A 66 -0.60 -15.74 10.02
C THR A 66 -0.81 -14.25 9.69
N TYR A 67 0.23 -13.44 9.81
CA TYR A 67 0.16 -12.02 9.45
C TYR A 67 -0.27 -11.80 7.99
N THR A 68 0.33 -12.53 7.05
CA THR A 68 0.01 -12.39 5.62
C THR A 68 -1.38 -12.90 5.27
N GLU A 69 -1.84 -14.00 5.87
CA GLU A 69 -3.22 -14.51 5.69
C GLU A 69 -4.26 -13.49 6.17
N GLU A 70 -4.01 -12.84 7.32
CA GLU A 70 -4.88 -11.80 7.86
C GLU A 70 -4.91 -10.57 6.94
N LEU A 71 -3.74 -10.11 6.44
CA LEU A 71 -3.68 -9.03 5.46
C LEU A 71 -4.41 -9.36 4.15
N GLU A 72 -4.31 -10.61 3.69
CA GLU A 72 -4.96 -11.02 2.44
C GLU A 72 -6.47 -11.02 2.53
N SER A 73 -7.00 -11.22 3.74
CA SER A 73 -8.43 -11.24 4.05
C SER A 73 -9.07 -9.84 4.11
N LEU A 74 -8.27 -8.78 4.11
CA LEU A 74 -8.77 -7.41 4.14
C LEU A 74 -9.56 -7.05 2.87
N ASP A 75 -10.52 -6.13 3.01
CA ASP A 75 -11.34 -5.64 1.91
C ASP A 75 -10.66 -4.49 1.15
N PHE A 76 -10.29 -4.75 -0.11
CA PHE A 76 -9.70 -3.76 -1.02
C PHE A 76 -10.71 -3.20 -2.05
N SER A 77 -11.99 -3.55 -1.96
CA SER A 77 -12.99 -3.27 -2.99
C SER A 77 -13.12 -1.79 -3.36
N ASN A 78 -12.84 -0.89 -2.41
CA ASN A 78 -12.92 0.55 -2.61
C ASN A 78 -11.55 1.23 -2.73
N CYS A 79 -10.46 0.47 -2.76
CA CYS A 79 -9.11 1.01 -2.79
C CYS A 79 -8.69 1.36 -4.23
N PRO A 80 -7.78 2.32 -4.44
CA PRO A 80 -7.16 2.54 -5.74
C PRO A 80 -6.50 1.25 -6.24
N GLU A 81 -6.65 0.93 -7.52
CA GLU A 81 -6.09 -0.30 -8.11
C GLU A 81 -4.56 -0.36 -7.94
N LYS A 82 -3.87 0.77 -8.15
CA LYS A 82 -2.42 0.85 -7.98
C LYS A 82 -1.97 0.63 -6.54
N PHE A 83 -2.71 1.18 -5.56
CA PHE A 83 -2.45 0.91 -4.15
C PHE A 83 -2.66 -0.57 -3.84
N THR A 84 -3.77 -1.15 -4.31
CA THR A 84 -4.09 -2.57 -4.12
C THR A 84 -2.96 -3.45 -4.67
N SER A 85 -2.49 -3.18 -5.89
CA SER A 85 -1.35 -3.88 -6.47
C SER A 85 -0.08 -3.73 -5.64
N ALA A 86 0.26 -2.50 -5.21
CA ALA A 86 1.45 -2.25 -4.41
C ALA A 86 1.40 -2.98 -3.06
N PHE A 87 0.26 -2.92 -2.37
CA PHE A 87 0.08 -3.57 -1.08
C PHE A 87 0.08 -5.10 -1.19
N ARG A 88 -0.49 -5.66 -2.27
CA ARG A 88 -0.41 -7.11 -2.54
C ARG A 88 1.04 -7.55 -2.80
N GLN A 89 1.85 -6.74 -3.49
CA GLN A 89 3.29 -7.02 -3.61
C GLN A 89 4.01 -6.97 -2.26
N HIS A 90 3.60 -6.09 -1.35
CA HIS A 90 4.14 -6.04 0.01
C HIS A 90 3.84 -7.31 0.82
N ILE A 91 2.60 -7.81 0.74
CA ILE A 91 2.21 -9.10 1.34
C ILE A 91 3.09 -10.23 0.79
N GLU A 92 3.26 -10.31 -0.53
CA GLU A 92 4.10 -11.34 -1.15
C GLU A 92 5.57 -11.22 -0.74
N ALA A 93 6.12 -10.00 -0.64
CA ALA A 93 7.48 -9.79 -0.15
C ALA A 93 7.68 -10.35 1.27
N TRP A 94 6.70 -10.18 2.15
CA TRP A 94 6.71 -10.80 3.47
C TRP A 94 6.71 -12.33 3.39
N LYS A 95 5.86 -12.93 2.56
CA LYS A 95 5.84 -14.39 2.40
C LYS A 95 7.18 -14.94 1.93
N MET A 96 7.88 -14.21 1.05
CA MET A 96 9.18 -14.63 0.55
C MET A 96 10.25 -14.72 1.65
N VAL A 97 10.14 -13.95 2.73
CA VAL A 97 11.04 -14.06 3.90
C VAL A 97 11.01 -15.46 4.51
N MET A 98 9.89 -16.19 4.38
CA MET A 98 9.74 -17.56 4.88
C MET A 98 10.76 -18.53 4.30
N GLN A 99 11.25 -18.27 3.06
CA GLN A 99 12.28 -19.10 2.42
C GLN A 99 13.57 -19.21 3.24
N VAL A 100 13.91 -18.15 3.97
CA VAL A 100 15.04 -18.18 4.91
C VAL A 100 14.58 -18.63 6.29
N SER A 101 13.48 -18.09 6.83
CA SER A 101 13.11 -18.38 8.22
C SER A 101 12.70 -19.84 8.45
N ASP A 102 12.24 -20.56 7.42
CA ASP A 102 11.96 -22.01 7.49
C ASP A 102 13.22 -22.85 7.80
N LYS A 103 14.40 -22.33 7.46
CA LYS A 103 15.69 -22.96 7.79
C LYS A 103 16.03 -22.84 9.29
N TYR A 104 15.32 -21.99 10.04
CA TYR A 104 15.56 -21.67 11.46
C TYR A 104 14.30 -21.88 12.32
N PRO A 105 13.68 -23.07 12.33
CA PRO A 105 12.37 -23.29 12.94
C PRO A 105 12.36 -23.19 14.46
N SER A 106 13.52 -23.25 15.12
CA SER A 106 13.69 -23.12 16.58
C SER A 106 14.02 -21.71 17.05
N LEU A 107 14.31 -20.77 16.15
CA LEU A 107 14.66 -19.40 16.51
C LEU A 107 13.43 -18.66 17.06
N ARG A 108 13.57 -18.04 18.22
CA ARG A 108 12.49 -17.34 18.95
C ARG A 108 12.96 -15.98 19.43
N GLY A 109 11.99 -15.09 19.66
CA GLY A 109 12.20 -13.75 20.17
C GLY A 109 11.37 -12.73 19.41
N GLU A 110 11.49 -11.47 19.81
CA GLU A 110 10.91 -10.36 19.05
C GLU A 110 11.49 -10.30 17.63
N LEU A 111 10.68 -9.85 16.67
CA LEU A 111 11.02 -9.83 15.25
C LEU A 111 12.36 -9.15 14.96
N HIS A 112 12.59 -7.99 15.57
CA HIS A 112 13.83 -7.23 15.37
C HIS A 112 15.06 -8.02 15.87
N SER A 113 14.93 -8.78 16.96
CA SER A 113 16.00 -9.61 17.51
C SER A 113 16.28 -10.80 16.62
N ILE A 114 15.24 -11.47 16.13
CA ILE A 114 15.37 -12.57 15.16
C ILE A 114 16.03 -12.07 13.87
N PHE A 115 15.64 -10.89 13.37
CA PHE A 115 16.23 -10.29 12.17
C PHE A 115 17.73 -10.03 12.37
N ALA A 116 18.12 -9.46 13.51
CA ALA A 116 19.52 -9.23 13.84
C ALA A 116 20.36 -10.52 13.91
N GLU A 117 19.76 -11.65 14.28
CA GLU A 117 20.41 -12.96 14.25
C GLU A 117 20.52 -13.51 12.84
N LEU A 118 19.43 -13.48 12.05
CA LEU A 118 19.42 -13.95 10.66
C LEU A 118 20.39 -13.15 9.77
N GLU A 119 20.55 -11.85 10.02
CA GLU A 119 21.53 -11.00 9.34
C GLU A 119 23.01 -11.36 9.60
N LYS A 120 23.28 -12.19 10.62
CA LYS A 120 24.60 -12.72 10.96
C LYS A 120 24.73 -14.21 10.63
N SER A 121 23.66 -14.84 10.16
CA SER A 121 23.63 -16.25 9.82
C SER A 121 24.35 -16.56 8.50
N LYS A 122 24.47 -17.85 8.18
CA LYS A 122 24.98 -18.32 6.88
C LYS A 122 24.07 -17.90 5.70
N ASP A 123 22.79 -17.63 5.95
CA ASP A 123 21.80 -17.21 4.94
C ASP A 123 21.62 -15.68 4.90
N SER A 124 22.51 -14.92 5.58
CA SER A 124 22.37 -13.46 5.76
C SER A 124 22.25 -12.65 4.47
N THR A 125 22.95 -13.03 3.40
CA THR A 125 22.86 -12.33 2.11
C THR A 125 21.46 -12.44 1.51
N GLU A 126 20.89 -13.65 1.50
CA GLU A 126 19.53 -13.90 1.02
C GLU A 126 18.52 -13.18 1.91
N PHE A 127 18.67 -13.28 3.23
CA PHE A 127 17.79 -12.63 4.19
C PHE A 127 17.73 -11.11 3.99
N LYS A 128 18.88 -10.44 3.90
CA LYS A 128 18.95 -8.98 3.69
C LYS A 128 18.31 -8.55 2.37
N TYR A 129 18.48 -9.36 1.32
CA TYR A 129 17.81 -9.10 0.04
C TYR A 129 16.29 -9.15 0.19
N LEU A 130 15.75 -10.17 0.85
CA LEU A 130 14.30 -10.33 1.07
C LEU A 130 13.73 -9.22 1.95
N VAL A 131 14.40 -8.87 3.05
CA VAL A 131 14.01 -7.73 3.91
C VAL A 131 14.03 -6.42 3.12
N LYS A 132 15.00 -6.22 2.22
CA LYS A 132 15.00 -5.05 1.32
C LYS A 132 13.75 -5.03 0.44
N GLN A 133 13.31 -6.18 -0.09
CA GLN A 133 12.09 -6.24 -0.91
C GLN A 133 10.83 -5.85 -0.11
N VAL A 134 10.75 -6.22 1.17
CA VAL A 134 9.68 -5.79 2.08
C VAL A 134 9.65 -4.25 2.18
N TRP A 135 10.81 -3.61 2.38
CA TRP A 135 10.90 -2.15 2.43
C TRP A 135 10.61 -1.47 1.09
N ASP A 136 11.14 -2.02 -0.01
CA ASP A 136 10.92 -1.47 -1.34
C ASP A 136 9.43 -1.47 -1.71
N THR A 137 8.72 -2.57 -1.39
CA THR A 137 7.27 -2.69 -1.64
C THR A 137 6.44 -1.83 -0.69
N TRP A 138 6.87 -1.67 0.57
CA TRP A 138 6.25 -0.72 1.51
C TRP A 138 6.29 0.70 0.95
N ASN A 139 7.44 1.15 0.46
CA ASN A 139 7.62 2.48 -0.12
C ASN A 139 6.72 2.75 -1.34
N LEU A 140 6.26 1.71 -2.04
CA LEU A 140 5.29 1.83 -3.13
C LEU A 140 3.87 2.04 -2.59
N ALA A 141 3.51 1.33 -1.52
CA ALA A 141 2.20 1.46 -0.89
C ALA A 141 2.05 2.81 -0.16
N GLU A 142 3.08 3.26 0.55
CA GLU A 142 3.08 4.48 1.38
C GLU A 142 2.89 5.77 0.56
N GLN A 143 3.14 5.73 -0.75
CA GLN A 143 2.82 6.86 -1.66
C GLN A 143 1.33 7.24 -1.66
N TYR A 144 0.45 6.37 -1.16
CA TYR A 144 -0.99 6.59 -1.06
C TYR A 144 -1.45 7.00 0.33
N ALA A 145 -0.54 7.09 1.32
CA ALA A 145 -0.82 7.53 2.68
C ALA A 145 -0.89 9.07 2.83
N GLN A 146 -0.64 9.82 1.75
CA GLN A 146 -0.54 11.28 1.68
C GLN A 146 -1.79 11.91 1.08
#